data_AF-A0A7S1GWG1-F1
#
_entry.id   AF-A0A7S1GWG1-F1
#
_cell.length_a   1.000
_cell.length_b   1.000
_cell.length_c   1.000
_cell.angle_alpha   90.00
_cell.angle_beta   90.00
_cell.angle_gamma   90.00
#
_symmetry.space_group_name_H-M   'P 1'
#
loop_
_entity.id
_entity.type
_entity.pdbx_description
1 polymer ?
#
loop_
_entity_poly.entity_id
_entity_poly.type
_entity_poly.pdbx_seq_one_letter_code
_entity_poly.pdbx_strand_id
1 'polypeptide(L)'
;EPVASQARLDVVTTLAQLGFVDAAVSTASTFLTDPKQKAKRKELDEEVADICKTFRSKLSVACRSSPHFQLEHMGHLLPRPPPKTKDPRISTFTPDEWQRRLLDAVDDRASVLVCAPTSSGKTFISHYCMDKVMGDAKNKDGVVVFVAPTKALINQIAAQVYGAFHSAFGIYTDAYRHRALTCRILITVPECFESLLMSPANATWAQKIRYVILDEIHCISSREEGSLWEHILHLLPCPFIALSATVGRPESFVKWLQGIKDAQKSDEEAAGGGGEGTCEVP
;
A
#
# COMPACT_ATOMS: atom_id res chain seq x y z
N GLU A 1 -41.36 2.69 30.12
CA GLU A 1 -42.40 3.42 29.36
C GLU A 1 -42.53 2.82 27.97
N PRO A 2 -43.74 2.54 27.47
CA PRO A 2 -43.99 1.90 26.17
C PRO A 2 -43.45 2.70 24.97
N VAL A 3 -43.36 4.04 25.10
CA VAL A 3 -42.79 4.93 24.08
C VAL A 3 -41.30 4.64 23.83
N ALA A 4 -40.54 4.35 24.89
CA ALA A 4 -39.12 4.00 24.77
C ALA A 4 -38.90 2.62 24.14
N SER A 5 -39.84 1.68 24.30
CA SER A 5 -39.78 0.36 23.64
C SER A 5 -40.08 0.47 22.15
N GLN A 6 -41.06 1.28 21.75
CA GLN A 6 -41.39 1.48 20.33
C GLN A 6 -40.26 2.17 19.57
N ALA A 7 -39.71 3.25 20.13
CA ALA A 7 -38.59 3.96 19.49
C ALA A 7 -37.36 3.05 19.29
N ARG A 8 -37.11 2.10 20.20
CA ARG A 8 -36.02 1.12 20.06
C ARG A 8 -36.31 0.09 18.97
N LEU A 9 -37.56 -0.33 18.84
CA LEU A 9 -38.01 -1.22 17.77
C LEU A 9 -37.87 -0.54 16.40
N ASP A 10 -38.22 0.75 16.32
CA ASP A 10 -38.10 1.55 15.11
C ASP A 10 -36.64 1.70 14.67
N VAL A 11 -35.70 1.89 15.61
CA VAL A 11 -34.26 1.92 15.32
C VAL A 11 -33.76 0.58 14.77
N VAL A 12 -34.12 -0.54 15.39
CA VAL A 12 -33.71 -1.89 14.92
C VAL A 12 -34.32 -2.17 13.54
N THR A 13 -35.59 -1.82 13.33
CA THR A 13 -36.29 -1.98 12.05
C THR A 13 -35.66 -1.12 10.96
N THR A 14 -35.31 0.12 11.28
CA THR A 14 -34.64 1.04 10.35
C THR A 14 -33.25 0.51 9.97
N LEU A 15 -32.46 0.03 10.94
CA LEU A 15 -31.16 -0.58 10.68
C LEU A 15 -31.28 -1.81 9.77
N ALA A 16 -32.28 -2.67 10.00
CA ALA A 16 -32.54 -3.84 9.17
C ALA A 16 -32.99 -3.44 7.74
N GLN A 17 -33.89 -2.46 7.60
CA GLN A 17 -34.34 -1.93 6.31
C GLN A 17 -33.21 -1.28 5.50
N LEU A 18 -32.28 -0.61 6.16
CA LEU A 18 -31.07 -0.03 5.56
C LEU A 18 -29.99 -1.07 5.26
N GLY A 19 -30.23 -2.34 5.59
CA GLY A 19 -29.32 -3.45 5.31
C GLY A 19 -28.24 -3.68 6.37
N PHE A 20 -28.18 -2.92 7.47
CA PHE A 20 -27.22 -3.12 8.56
C PHE A 20 -27.63 -4.26 9.50
N VAL A 21 -27.79 -5.46 8.96
CA VAL A 21 -28.35 -6.62 9.67
C VAL A 21 -27.54 -6.96 10.93
N ASP A 22 -26.21 -6.97 10.85
CA ASP A 22 -25.36 -7.28 12.02
C ASP A 22 -25.45 -6.21 13.12
N ALA A 23 -25.56 -4.93 12.73
CA ALA A 23 -25.74 -3.84 13.67
C ALA A 23 -27.14 -3.85 14.29
N ALA A 24 -28.18 -4.22 13.51
CA ALA A 24 -29.54 -4.39 14.00
C ALA A 24 -29.61 -5.49 15.08
N VAL A 25 -28.95 -6.64 14.85
CA VAL A 25 -28.87 -7.75 15.82
C VAL A 25 -28.12 -7.34 17.08
N SER A 26 -26.96 -6.68 16.96
CA SER A 26 -26.19 -6.20 18.11
C SER A 26 -26.98 -5.16 18.92
N THR A 27 -27.67 -4.23 18.24
CA THR A 27 -28.51 -3.19 18.86
C THR A 27 -29.71 -3.81 19.56
N ALA A 28 -30.40 -4.77 18.95
CA ALA A 28 -31.50 -5.48 19.57
C ALA A 28 -31.07 -6.17 20.88
N SER A 29 -29.91 -6.86 20.87
CA SER A 29 -29.40 -7.55 22.05
C SER A 29 -29.04 -6.61 23.21
N THR A 30 -28.61 -5.38 22.91
CA THR A 30 -28.12 -4.41 23.90
C THR A 30 -29.23 -3.51 24.44
N PHE A 31 -30.16 -3.07 23.59
CA PHE A 31 -31.13 -2.02 23.95
C PHE A 31 -32.49 -2.55 24.41
N LEU A 32 -32.88 -3.76 24.02
CA LEU A 32 -34.27 -4.22 24.19
C LEU A 32 -34.49 -5.15 25.39
N THR A 33 -33.45 -5.50 26.17
CA THR A 33 -33.58 -6.45 27.28
C THR A 33 -33.50 -5.78 28.67
N ASP A 34 -34.59 -5.86 29.43
CA ASP A 34 -34.51 -5.84 30.89
C ASP A 34 -34.12 -7.26 31.33
N PRO A 35 -33.01 -7.46 32.06
CA PRO A 35 -32.49 -8.79 32.41
C PRO A 35 -33.48 -9.70 33.17
N LYS A 36 -34.59 -9.15 33.70
CA LYS A 36 -35.60 -9.92 34.44
C LYS A 36 -36.72 -10.53 33.59
N GLN A 37 -36.86 -10.20 32.30
CA GLN A 37 -38.00 -10.65 31.46
C GLN A 37 -37.60 -11.65 30.36
N LYS A 38 -37.33 -12.90 30.77
CA LYS A 38 -36.84 -13.98 29.89
C LYS A 38 -37.82 -14.41 28.77
N ALA A 39 -39.13 -14.36 29.01
CA ALA A 39 -40.14 -14.75 28.01
C ALA A 39 -40.23 -13.73 26.87
N LYS A 40 -40.28 -12.44 27.22
CA LYS A 40 -40.36 -11.33 26.26
C LYS A 40 -39.09 -11.21 25.40
N ARG A 41 -37.94 -11.61 25.95
CA ARG A 41 -36.67 -11.76 25.21
C ARG A 41 -36.78 -12.79 24.09
N LYS A 42 -37.40 -13.95 24.36
CA LYS A 42 -37.49 -15.04 23.38
C LYS A 42 -38.38 -14.67 22.19
N GLU A 43 -39.52 -14.04 22.45
CA GLU A 43 -40.46 -13.57 21.44
C GLU A 43 -39.82 -12.50 20.52
N LEU A 44 -39.07 -11.56 21.11
CA LEU A 44 -38.38 -10.52 20.36
C LEU A 44 -37.16 -11.04 19.58
N ASP A 45 -36.41 -11.99 20.14
CA ASP A 45 -35.30 -12.67 19.46
C ASP A 45 -35.83 -13.42 18.21
N GLU A 46 -37.02 -14.03 18.31
CA GLU A 46 -37.72 -14.69 17.19
C GLU A 46 -38.18 -13.67 16.13
N GLU A 47 -38.77 -12.54 16.53
CA GLU A 47 -39.19 -11.46 15.62
C GLU A 47 -38.00 -10.82 14.87
N VAL A 48 -36.92 -10.50 15.59
CA VAL A 48 -35.69 -9.97 14.98
C VAL A 48 -35.04 -10.99 14.05
N ALA A 49 -35.04 -12.28 14.40
CA ALA A 49 -34.53 -13.34 13.54
C ALA A 49 -35.33 -13.47 12.24
N ASP A 50 -36.67 -13.37 12.31
CA ASP A 50 -37.54 -13.41 11.12
C ASP A 50 -37.38 -12.17 10.24
N ILE A 51 -37.24 -10.98 10.83
CA ILE A 51 -36.90 -9.75 10.10
C ILE A 51 -35.57 -9.94 9.37
N CYS A 52 -34.52 -10.35 10.08
CA CYS A 52 -33.19 -10.57 9.50
C CYS A 52 -33.20 -11.62 8.38
N LYS A 53 -33.93 -12.73 8.56
CA LYS A 53 -34.09 -13.79 7.56
C LYS A 53 -34.84 -13.30 6.32
N THR A 54 -35.88 -12.49 6.51
CA THR A 54 -36.65 -11.87 5.42
C THR A 54 -35.78 -10.94 4.59
N PHE A 55 -35.02 -10.03 5.23
CA PHE A 55 -34.15 -9.09 4.53
C PHE A 55 -32.90 -9.73 3.91
N ARG A 56 -32.41 -10.86 4.45
CA ARG A 56 -31.32 -11.65 3.86
C ARG A 56 -31.73 -12.35 2.55
N SER A 57 -33.03 -12.62 2.36
CA SER A 57 -33.56 -13.37 1.21
C SER A 57 -33.99 -12.49 0.03
N LYS A 58 -34.31 -11.21 0.28
CA LYS A 58 -34.67 -10.23 -0.75
C LYS A 58 -33.45 -9.42 -1.17
N LEU A 59 -32.74 -9.90 -2.21
CA LEU A 59 -31.81 -9.14 -3.08
C LEU A 59 -31.25 -7.84 -2.45
N SER A 60 -30.41 -7.97 -1.42
CA SER A 60 -29.63 -6.83 -0.94
C SER A 60 -28.55 -6.54 -1.97
N VAL A 61 -28.76 -5.51 -2.79
CA VAL A 61 -27.67 -4.86 -3.53
C VAL A 61 -26.64 -4.45 -2.47
N ALA A 62 -25.51 -5.17 -2.44
CA ALA A 62 -24.32 -4.91 -1.64
C ALA A 62 -24.57 -4.14 -0.33
N CYS A 63 -24.89 -4.86 0.76
CA CYS A 63 -24.78 -4.29 2.09
C CYS A 63 -23.32 -3.82 2.28
N ARG A 64 -23.11 -2.51 2.19
CA ARG A 64 -21.88 -1.83 2.57
C ARG A 64 -21.70 -2.14 4.06
N SER A 65 -20.65 -2.88 4.41
CA SER A 65 -20.34 -3.20 5.81
C SER A 65 -20.39 -1.93 6.68
N SER A 66 -20.71 -2.05 7.98
CA SER A 66 -20.75 -0.89 8.89
C SER A 66 -19.51 0.02 8.76
N PRO A 67 -18.28 -0.52 8.63
CA PRO A 67 -17.11 0.29 8.32
C PRO A 67 -17.15 0.98 6.95
N HIS A 68 -17.65 0.34 5.91
CA HIS A 68 -17.74 0.93 4.57
C HIS A 68 -18.72 2.11 4.52
N PHE A 69 -19.90 1.97 5.16
CA PHE A 69 -20.84 3.08 5.30
C PHE A 69 -20.27 4.22 6.15
N GLN A 70 -19.58 3.89 7.25
CA GLN A 70 -18.91 4.89 8.07
C GLN A 70 -17.81 5.62 7.28
N LEU A 71 -17.01 4.92 6.47
CA LEU A 71 -15.99 5.54 5.63
C LEU A 71 -16.59 6.52 4.61
N GLU A 72 -17.76 6.21 4.07
CA GLU A 72 -18.39 7.02 3.02
C GLU A 72 -19.18 8.22 3.56
N HIS A 73 -19.88 8.06 4.69
CA HIS A 73 -20.80 9.09 5.18
C HIS A 73 -20.44 9.65 6.57
N MET A 74 -19.66 8.91 7.37
CA MET A 74 -19.42 9.23 8.79
C MET A 74 -17.95 9.08 9.19
N GLY A 75 -17.03 9.42 8.29
CA GLY A 75 -15.60 9.13 8.48
C GLY A 75 -15.01 9.76 9.75
N HIS A 76 -15.57 10.88 10.20
CA HIS A 76 -15.19 11.57 11.44
C HIS A 76 -15.56 10.80 12.72
N LEU A 77 -16.47 9.83 12.66
CA LEU A 77 -16.89 8.97 13.78
C LEU A 77 -16.26 7.58 13.73
N LEU A 78 -15.47 7.27 12.70
CA LEU A 78 -14.84 5.96 12.57
C LEU A 78 -13.74 5.83 13.65
N PRO A 79 -13.90 4.94 14.65
CA PRO A 79 -12.88 4.77 15.67
C PRO A 79 -11.62 4.18 15.03
N ARG A 80 -10.50 4.89 15.16
CA ARG A 80 -9.17 4.40 14.75
C ARG A 80 -8.34 4.08 15.99
N PRO A 81 -8.49 2.87 16.57
CA PRO A 81 -7.66 2.50 17.71
C PRO A 81 -6.19 2.49 17.28
N PRO A 82 -5.29 3.11 18.05
CA PRO A 82 -3.87 3.10 17.70
C PRO A 82 -3.33 1.66 17.71
N PRO A 83 -2.37 1.33 16.83
CA PRO A 83 -1.72 0.03 16.85
C PRO A 83 -1.08 -0.20 18.23
N LYS A 84 -1.24 -1.41 18.79
CA LYS A 84 -0.76 -1.69 20.16
C LYS A 84 0.70 -2.17 20.20
N THR A 85 1.17 -2.77 19.11
CA THR A 85 2.46 -3.45 19.07
C THR A 85 3.52 -2.54 18.46
N LYS A 86 4.59 -2.26 19.21
CA LYS A 86 5.73 -1.50 18.69
C LYS A 86 6.58 -2.39 17.77
N ASP A 87 7.20 -1.77 16.77
CA ASP A 87 8.20 -2.44 15.92
C ASP A 87 9.59 -1.86 16.25
N PRO A 88 10.60 -2.69 16.58
CA PRO A 88 11.92 -2.19 16.96
C PRO A 88 12.66 -1.46 15.83
N ARG A 89 12.27 -1.67 14.57
CA ARG A 89 12.87 -0.99 13.41
C ARG A 89 12.46 0.48 13.30
N ILE A 90 11.35 0.87 13.92
CA ILE A 90 10.78 2.23 13.83
C ILE A 90 10.63 2.83 15.22
N SER A 91 11.38 3.89 15.51
CA SER A 91 11.34 4.58 16.81
C SER A 91 10.37 5.76 16.85
N THR A 92 9.95 6.27 15.70
CA THR A 92 9.22 7.54 15.56
C THR A 92 7.70 7.41 15.73
N PHE A 93 7.13 6.27 15.37
CA PHE A 93 5.70 5.97 15.52
C PHE A 93 5.46 4.46 15.65
N THR A 94 4.23 4.06 15.95
CA THR A 94 3.86 2.64 16.01
C THR A 94 3.20 2.23 14.68
N PRO A 95 3.85 1.38 13.87
CA PRO A 95 3.33 1.02 12.55
C PRO A 95 2.12 0.09 12.64
N ASP A 96 1.20 0.26 11.69
CA ASP A 96 0.10 -0.67 11.41
C ASP A 96 0.64 -2.05 10.98
N GLU A 97 -0.21 -3.08 11.05
CA GLU A 97 0.18 -4.44 10.67
C GLU A 97 0.67 -4.53 9.22
N TRP A 98 -0.02 -3.86 8.27
CA TRP A 98 0.40 -3.85 6.87
C TRP A 98 1.74 -3.12 6.67
N GLN A 99 2.02 -2.09 7.46
CA GLN A 99 3.30 -1.38 7.45
C GLN A 99 4.44 -2.27 7.96
N ARG A 100 4.19 -3.13 8.96
CA ARG A 100 5.20 -4.09 9.44
C ARG A 100 5.50 -5.18 8.42
N ARG A 101 4.47 -5.74 7.79
CA ARG A 101 4.67 -6.70 6.68
C ARG A 101 5.48 -6.09 5.54
N LEU A 102 5.30 -4.78 5.31
CA LEU A 102 6.09 -4.05 4.33
C LEU A 102 7.56 -3.90 4.75
N LEU A 103 7.85 -3.70 6.03
CA LEU A 103 9.22 -3.73 6.55
C LEU A 103 9.86 -5.12 6.36
N ASP A 104 9.12 -6.20 6.68
CA ASP A 104 9.57 -7.58 6.49
C ASP A 104 9.92 -7.85 5.02
N ALA A 105 9.06 -7.40 4.09
CA ALA A 105 9.32 -7.55 2.67
C ALA A 105 10.58 -6.79 2.19
N VAL A 106 10.90 -5.65 2.78
CA VAL A 106 12.15 -4.93 2.48
C VAL A 106 13.36 -5.67 3.06
N ASP A 107 13.23 -6.23 4.26
CA ASP A 107 14.26 -7.08 4.88
C ASP A 107 14.59 -8.30 4.01
N ASP A 108 13.57 -8.92 3.44
CA ASP A 108 13.66 -10.07 2.53
C ASP A 108 14.04 -9.68 1.08
N ARG A 109 14.23 -8.39 0.81
CA ARG A 109 14.50 -7.83 -0.53
C ARG A 109 13.46 -8.23 -1.59
N ALA A 110 12.20 -8.30 -1.22
CA ALA A 110 11.09 -8.60 -2.12
C ALA A 110 10.55 -7.34 -2.84
N SER A 111 10.05 -7.49 -4.07
CA SER A 111 9.29 -6.39 -4.68
C SER A 111 7.87 -6.33 -4.12
N VAL A 112 7.36 -5.13 -3.84
CA VAL A 112 6.04 -4.93 -3.22
C VAL A 112 5.23 -3.88 -3.95
N LEU A 113 3.95 -4.15 -4.16
CA LEU A 113 2.95 -3.16 -4.55
C LEU A 113 2.14 -2.74 -3.32
N VAL A 114 2.12 -1.43 -3.03
CA VAL A 114 1.34 -0.85 -1.95
C VAL A 114 0.22 0.00 -2.54
N CYS A 115 -1.02 -0.50 -2.45
CA CYS A 115 -2.23 0.24 -2.80
C CYS A 115 -2.89 0.75 -1.53
N ALA A 116 -2.65 2.02 -1.18
CA ALA A 116 -3.25 2.64 -0.01
C ALA A 116 -3.55 4.13 -0.28
N PRO A 117 -4.67 4.69 0.23
CA PRO A 117 -5.03 6.09 -0.02
C PRO A 117 -3.93 7.10 0.32
N THR A 118 -3.99 8.29 -0.27
CA THR A 118 -3.11 9.42 0.13
C THR A 118 -3.27 9.71 1.63
N SER A 119 -2.18 10.11 2.28
CA SER A 119 -2.13 10.30 3.74
C SER A 119 -2.18 9.02 4.60
N SER A 120 -2.18 7.82 4.01
CA SER A 120 -2.04 6.55 4.76
C SER A 120 -0.62 6.29 5.28
N GLY A 121 0.30 7.24 5.10
CA GLY A 121 1.69 7.12 5.58
C GLY A 121 2.62 6.28 4.71
N LYS A 122 2.26 5.96 3.45
CA LYS A 122 3.07 5.12 2.53
C LYS A 122 4.56 5.51 2.48
N THR A 123 4.86 6.81 2.45
CA THR A 123 6.22 7.37 2.26
C THR A 123 7.22 6.96 3.35
N PHE A 124 6.78 6.50 4.53
CA PHE A 124 7.71 6.07 5.58
C PHE A 124 8.62 4.93 5.12
N ILE A 125 8.11 4.03 4.26
CA ILE A 125 8.88 2.89 3.80
C ILE A 125 10.07 3.32 2.94
N SER A 126 9.94 4.45 2.25
CA SER A 126 10.99 5.03 1.43
C SER A 126 12.22 5.35 2.27
N HIS A 127 12.02 5.96 3.44
CA HIS A 127 13.08 6.25 4.41
C HIS A 127 13.70 4.96 4.96
N TYR A 128 12.87 3.99 5.35
CA TYR A 128 13.38 2.71 5.83
C TYR A 128 14.24 2.00 4.78
N CYS A 129 13.82 1.98 3.53
CA CYS A 129 14.58 1.41 2.42
C CYS A 129 15.92 2.14 2.21
N MET A 130 15.91 3.48 2.26
CA MET A 130 17.13 4.29 2.22
C MET A 130 18.08 3.94 3.37
N ASP A 131 17.58 3.89 4.62
CA ASP A 131 18.38 3.52 5.79
C ASP A 131 19.00 2.12 5.64
N LYS A 132 18.24 1.16 5.13
CA LYS A 132 18.71 -0.23 4.95
C LYS A 132 19.84 -0.34 3.95
N VAL A 133 19.74 0.32 2.79
CA VAL A 133 20.83 0.31 1.80
C VAL A 133 22.02 1.12 2.30
N MET A 134 21.79 2.25 2.96
CA MET A 134 22.87 3.08 3.51
C MET A 134 23.66 2.36 4.61
N GLY A 135 22.96 1.60 5.46
CA GLY A 135 23.53 0.81 6.56
C GLY A 135 24.12 -0.55 6.15
N ASP A 136 23.98 -0.98 4.88
CA ASP A 136 24.55 -2.24 4.41
C ASP A 136 26.09 -2.15 4.31
N ALA A 137 26.76 -2.73 5.30
CA ALA A 137 28.22 -2.77 5.37
C ALA A 137 28.88 -3.57 4.25
N LYS A 138 28.16 -4.50 3.61
CA LYS A 138 28.67 -5.32 2.50
C LYS A 138 28.59 -4.58 1.16
N ASN A 139 27.61 -3.69 1.00
CA ASN A 139 27.37 -2.94 -0.24
C ASN A 139 27.52 -1.42 -0.01
N LYS A 140 28.75 -0.97 0.24
CA LYS A 140 29.05 0.44 0.54
C LYS A 140 28.80 1.41 -0.61
N ASP A 141 28.72 0.91 -1.83
CA ASP A 141 28.40 1.67 -3.05
C ASP A 141 26.97 1.44 -3.53
N GLY A 142 26.14 0.74 -2.75
CA GLY A 142 24.74 0.48 -3.08
C GLY A 142 23.94 1.79 -3.20
N VAL A 143 23.09 1.85 -4.23
CA VAL A 143 22.25 3.00 -4.58
C VAL A 143 20.77 2.68 -4.38
N VAL A 144 20.02 3.60 -3.78
CA VAL A 144 18.55 3.62 -3.80
C VAL A 144 18.08 4.69 -4.76
N VAL A 145 17.12 4.37 -5.61
CA VAL A 145 16.50 5.35 -6.50
C VAL A 145 15.06 5.59 -6.06
N PHE A 146 14.70 6.85 -5.87
CA PHE A 146 13.34 7.30 -5.63
C PHE A 146 12.83 8.03 -6.87
N VAL A 147 11.78 7.49 -7.48
CA VAL A 147 11.15 8.00 -8.69
C VAL A 147 9.79 8.57 -8.34
N ALA A 148 9.53 9.83 -8.70
CA ALA A 148 8.22 10.45 -8.54
C ALA A 148 7.85 11.30 -9.77
N PRO A 149 6.55 11.40 -10.11
CA PRO A 149 6.12 11.99 -11.39
C PRO A 149 6.22 13.52 -11.43
N THR A 150 6.22 14.20 -10.28
CA THR A 150 6.16 15.68 -10.27
C THR A 150 7.34 16.31 -9.55
N LYS A 151 7.78 17.46 -10.05
CA LYS A 151 8.83 18.29 -9.41
C LYS A 151 8.48 18.68 -7.96
N ALA A 152 7.21 18.84 -7.64
CA ALA A 152 6.77 19.13 -6.27
C ALA A 152 7.10 17.97 -5.31
N LEU A 153 6.81 16.73 -5.72
CA LEU A 153 7.15 15.53 -4.95
C LEU A 153 8.67 15.34 -4.85
N ILE A 154 9.40 15.58 -5.94
CA ILE A 154 10.87 15.57 -5.93
C ILE A 154 11.43 16.54 -4.89
N ASN A 155 10.96 17.78 -4.89
CA ASN A 155 11.42 18.79 -3.93
C ASN A 155 11.06 18.41 -2.49
N GLN A 156 9.86 17.88 -2.26
CA GLN A 156 9.43 17.42 -0.94
C GLN A 156 10.34 16.31 -0.42
N ILE A 157 10.62 15.28 -1.22
CA ILE A 157 11.46 14.15 -0.81
C ILE A 157 12.92 14.60 -0.70
N ALA A 158 13.41 15.45 -1.59
CA ALA A 158 14.75 16.02 -1.48
C ALA A 158 14.96 16.78 -0.17
N ALA A 159 13.97 17.57 0.27
CA ALA A 159 14.05 18.26 1.55
C ALA A 159 14.09 17.29 2.74
N GLN A 160 13.30 16.21 2.70
CA GLN A 160 13.31 15.18 3.75
C GLN A 160 14.65 14.43 3.81
N VAL A 161 15.17 14.03 2.64
CA VAL A 161 16.42 13.28 2.52
C VAL A 161 17.62 14.17 2.87
N TYR A 162 17.58 15.46 2.54
CA TYR A 162 18.64 16.41 2.89
C TYR A 162 18.90 16.45 4.40
N GLY A 163 17.83 16.52 5.22
CA GLY A 163 17.94 16.56 6.67
C GLY A 163 18.48 15.27 7.30
N ALA A 164 18.17 14.11 6.71
CA ALA A 164 18.55 12.81 7.24
C ALA A 164 19.92 12.32 6.73
N PHE A 165 20.19 12.48 5.43
CA PHE A 165 21.30 11.83 4.74
C PHE A 165 22.35 12.80 4.17
N HIS A 166 22.15 14.12 4.33
CA HIS A 166 23.10 15.19 3.99
C HIS A 166 23.78 15.02 2.63
N SER A 167 25.01 14.50 2.60
CA SER A 167 25.83 14.37 1.39
C SER A 167 25.63 13.03 0.68
N ALA A 168 24.66 12.19 1.03
CA ALA A 168 24.45 10.92 0.34
C ALA A 168 23.47 11.03 -0.84
N PHE A 169 22.70 12.13 -0.96
CA PHE A 169 21.68 12.26 -1.99
C PHE A 169 22.14 12.99 -3.26
N GLY A 170 21.41 12.75 -4.33
CA GLY A 170 21.51 13.43 -5.61
C GLY A 170 20.13 13.65 -6.21
N ILE A 171 20.03 14.61 -7.11
CA ILE A 171 18.82 14.90 -7.88
C ILE A 171 19.17 14.86 -9.35
N TYR A 172 18.31 14.22 -10.13
CA TYR A 172 18.44 14.22 -11.59
C TYR A 172 17.09 14.49 -12.24
N THR A 173 16.96 15.67 -12.83
CA THR A 173 15.84 16.05 -13.69
C THR A 173 16.38 16.72 -14.96
N ASP A 174 15.49 17.03 -15.89
CA ASP A 174 15.77 17.83 -17.09
C ASP A 174 16.40 19.19 -16.76
N ALA A 175 15.86 19.90 -15.77
CA ALA A 175 16.23 21.25 -15.40
C ALA A 175 17.32 21.34 -14.32
N TYR A 176 17.55 20.27 -13.56
CA TYR A 176 18.47 20.31 -12.41
C TYR A 176 19.21 18.99 -12.22
N ARG A 177 20.54 19.09 -12.06
CA ARG A 177 21.42 17.93 -11.86
C ARG A 177 22.33 18.18 -10.66
N HIS A 178 22.24 17.31 -9.68
CA HIS A 178 23.09 17.32 -8.49
C HIS A 178 23.55 15.90 -8.20
N ARG A 179 24.83 15.61 -8.42
CA ARG A 179 25.48 14.34 -8.00
C ARG A 179 24.77 13.06 -8.48
N ALA A 180 24.09 13.13 -9.63
CA ALA A 180 23.20 12.08 -10.12
C ALA A 180 23.82 10.67 -10.12
N LEU A 181 25.06 10.53 -10.57
CA LEU A 181 25.75 9.23 -10.67
C LEU A 181 26.72 8.93 -9.52
N THR A 182 26.95 9.88 -8.62
CA THR A 182 27.90 9.76 -7.49
C THR A 182 27.22 9.74 -6.12
N CYS A 183 25.90 9.89 -6.09
CA CYS A 183 25.08 9.74 -4.90
C CYS A 183 24.75 8.28 -4.60
N ARG A 184 24.36 8.02 -3.35
CA ARG A 184 23.80 6.72 -2.91
C ARG A 184 22.27 6.76 -2.85
N ILE A 185 21.67 7.94 -2.79
CA ILE A 185 20.22 8.14 -2.86
C ILE A 185 19.93 9.06 -4.05
N LEU A 186 19.44 8.50 -5.14
CA LEU A 186 19.06 9.29 -6.31
C LEU A 186 17.57 9.61 -6.25
N ILE A 187 17.21 10.89 -6.36
CA ILE A 187 15.82 11.35 -6.49
C ILE A 187 15.64 11.86 -7.92
N THR A 188 14.68 11.32 -8.65
CA THR A 188 14.54 11.60 -10.09
C THR A 188 13.11 11.42 -10.59
N VAL A 189 12.85 11.86 -11.81
CA VAL A 189 11.58 11.69 -12.52
C VAL A 189 11.65 10.49 -13.48
N PRO A 190 10.52 9.88 -13.87
CA PRO A 190 10.51 8.66 -14.68
C PRO A 190 11.34 8.75 -15.97
N GLU A 191 11.22 9.82 -16.75
CA GLU A 191 11.89 10.00 -18.05
C GLU A 191 13.41 10.04 -17.89
N CYS A 192 13.84 10.73 -16.84
CA CYS A 192 15.23 10.86 -16.49
C CYS A 192 15.79 9.51 -16.00
N PHE A 193 15.02 8.75 -15.22
CA PHE A 193 15.44 7.44 -14.76
C PHE A 193 15.55 6.42 -15.89
N GLU A 194 14.56 6.38 -16.79
CA GLU A 194 14.58 5.52 -17.98
C GLU A 194 15.81 5.82 -18.85
N SER A 195 16.11 7.11 -19.08
CA SER A 195 17.31 7.54 -19.80
C SER A 195 18.61 7.06 -19.13
N LEU A 196 18.66 7.06 -17.79
CA LEU A 196 19.81 6.54 -17.06
C LEU A 196 19.97 5.03 -17.23
N LEU A 197 18.87 4.27 -17.18
CA LEU A 197 18.86 2.81 -17.34
C LEU A 197 19.22 2.37 -18.76
N MET A 198 18.71 3.06 -19.78
CA MET A 198 18.97 2.73 -21.18
C MET A 198 20.39 3.07 -21.65
N SER A 199 21.09 3.98 -20.96
CA SER A 199 22.42 4.42 -21.40
C SER A 199 23.49 3.35 -21.12
N PRO A 200 24.18 2.81 -22.14
CA PRO A 200 25.24 1.81 -21.92
C PRO A 200 26.40 2.33 -21.06
N ALA A 201 26.66 3.65 -21.11
CA ALA A 201 27.68 4.29 -20.28
C ALA A 201 27.35 4.18 -18.77
N ASN A 202 26.08 4.04 -18.42
CA ASN A 202 25.61 3.93 -17.04
C ASN A 202 25.36 2.47 -16.61
N ALA A 203 25.65 1.47 -17.46
CA ALA A 203 25.39 0.06 -17.14
C ALA A 203 26.04 -0.37 -15.82
N THR A 204 27.29 0.05 -15.56
CA THR A 204 27.98 -0.24 -14.30
C THR A 204 27.36 0.47 -13.08
N TRP A 205 26.77 1.63 -13.28
CA TRP A 205 26.03 2.34 -12.24
C TRP A 205 24.67 1.67 -11.97
N ALA A 206 23.95 1.24 -13.01
CA ALA A 206 22.67 0.55 -12.86
C ALA A 206 22.79 -0.74 -12.04
N GLN A 207 23.91 -1.48 -12.19
CA GLN A 207 24.22 -2.67 -11.38
C GLN A 207 24.47 -2.38 -9.88
N LYS A 208 24.69 -1.11 -9.50
CA LYS A 208 24.81 -0.69 -8.09
C LYS A 208 23.46 -0.41 -7.43
N ILE A 209 22.39 -0.33 -8.22
CA ILE A 209 21.06 -0.08 -7.68
C ILE A 209 20.65 -1.31 -6.85
N ARG A 210 20.34 -1.08 -5.58
CA ARG A 210 19.90 -2.10 -4.62
C ARG A 210 18.40 -2.05 -4.41
N TYR A 211 17.76 -0.92 -4.64
CA TYR A 211 16.32 -0.81 -4.50
C TYR A 211 15.80 0.38 -5.29
N VAL A 212 14.60 0.24 -5.84
CA VAL A 212 13.87 1.35 -6.45
C VAL A 212 12.52 1.57 -5.76
N ILE A 213 12.20 2.83 -5.51
CA ILE A 213 10.91 3.26 -4.98
C ILE A 213 10.20 4.02 -6.09
N LEU A 214 9.09 3.47 -6.57
CA LEU A 214 8.26 4.03 -7.63
C LEU A 214 7.03 4.66 -6.98
N ASP A 215 7.05 5.97 -6.78
CA ASP A 215 5.93 6.71 -6.21
C ASP A 215 4.89 7.06 -7.28
N GLU A 216 3.62 7.03 -6.89
CA GLU A 216 2.47 7.25 -7.77
C GLU A 216 2.43 6.36 -9.02
N ILE A 217 2.74 5.06 -8.86
CA ILE A 217 2.72 4.08 -9.98
C ILE A 217 1.37 3.97 -10.70
N HIS A 218 0.28 4.53 -10.15
CA HIS A 218 -0.99 4.60 -10.86
C HIS A 218 -0.91 5.39 -12.18
N CYS A 219 0.11 6.24 -12.34
CA CYS A 219 0.44 6.90 -13.61
C CYS A 219 0.66 5.91 -14.77
N ILE A 220 0.96 4.63 -14.49
CA ILE A 220 1.07 3.58 -15.51
C ILE A 220 -0.23 3.37 -16.32
N SER A 221 -1.38 3.72 -15.74
CA SER A 221 -2.67 3.64 -16.42
C SER A 221 -2.95 4.82 -17.36
N SER A 222 -2.10 5.84 -17.33
CA SER A 222 -2.21 6.99 -18.23
C SER A 222 -1.75 6.63 -19.64
N ARG A 223 -2.35 7.25 -20.65
CA ARG A 223 -1.96 7.02 -22.06
C ARG A 223 -0.58 7.59 -22.41
N GLU A 224 -0.14 8.59 -21.67
CA GLU A 224 1.07 9.36 -22.00
C GLU A 224 2.29 8.81 -21.25
N GLU A 225 2.15 8.48 -19.97
CA GLU A 225 3.26 8.00 -19.13
C GLU A 225 3.28 6.47 -18.98
N GLY A 226 2.23 5.77 -19.43
CA GLY A 226 2.08 4.32 -19.24
C GLY A 226 3.27 3.52 -19.75
N SER A 227 3.64 3.73 -21.02
CA SER A 227 4.77 3.03 -21.65
C SER A 227 6.10 3.28 -20.93
N LEU A 228 6.30 4.48 -20.39
CA LEU A 228 7.51 4.85 -19.67
C LEU A 228 7.65 4.05 -18.36
N TRP A 229 6.57 3.93 -17.58
CA TRP A 229 6.58 3.10 -16.37
C TRP A 229 6.76 1.62 -16.69
N GLU A 230 6.15 1.12 -17.76
CA GLU A 230 6.33 -0.26 -18.25
C GLU A 230 7.80 -0.54 -18.60
N HIS A 231 8.44 0.36 -19.37
CA HIS A 231 9.85 0.24 -19.71
C HIS A 231 10.76 0.26 -18.48
N ILE A 232 10.53 1.20 -17.55
CA ILE A 232 11.30 1.26 -16.30
C ILE A 232 11.21 -0.07 -15.58
N LEU A 233 9.99 -0.59 -15.33
CA LEU A 233 9.77 -1.86 -14.64
C LEU A 233 10.48 -3.03 -15.33
N HIS A 234 10.50 -3.05 -16.66
CA HIS A 234 11.17 -4.07 -17.45
C HIS A 234 12.71 -3.96 -17.43
N LEU A 235 13.26 -2.76 -17.20
CA LEU A 235 14.71 -2.51 -17.16
C LEU A 235 15.30 -2.61 -15.75
N LEU A 236 14.48 -2.75 -14.70
CA LEU A 236 14.96 -2.76 -13.32
C LEU A 236 15.82 -4.01 -13.02
N PRO A 237 17.09 -3.86 -12.61
CA PRO A 237 17.96 -4.98 -12.26
C PRO A 237 17.80 -5.40 -10.78
N CYS A 238 16.81 -4.88 -10.08
CA CYS A 238 16.71 -5.01 -8.63
C CYS A 238 15.25 -4.98 -8.12
N PRO A 239 15.03 -5.37 -6.85
CA PRO A 239 13.71 -5.26 -6.21
C PRO A 239 13.22 -3.80 -6.14
N PHE A 240 11.89 -3.66 -6.06
CA PHE A 240 11.27 -2.33 -6.01
C PHE A 240 10.04 -2.29 -5.10
N ILE A 241 9.74 -1.10 -4.57
CA ILE A 241 8.47 -0.79 -3.92
C ILE A 241 7.70 0.13 -4.86
N ALA A 242 6.51 -0.29 -5.27
CA ALA A 242 5.58 0.51 -6.06
C ALA A 242 4.47 1.06 -5.15
N LEU A 243 4.40 2.37 -5.00
CA LEU A 243 3.42 3.06 -4.14
C LEU A 243 2.30 3.65 -4.99
N SER A 244 1.05 3.40 -4.58
CA SER A 244 -0.11 3.90 -5.30
C SER A 244 -1.27 4.28 -4.38
N ALA A 245 -1.99 5.34 -4.75
CA ALA A 245 -3.24 5.72 -4.11
C ALA A 245 -4.48 4.99 -4.68
N THR A 246 -4.53 4.73 -6.00
CA THR A 246 -5.79 4.50 -6.73
C THR A 246 -5.68 3.43 -7.83
N VAL A 247 -5.00 2.30 -7.59
CA VAL A 247 -5.05 1.17 -8.55
C VAL A 247 -6.42 0.51 -8.50
N GLY A 248 -7.17 0.54 -9.61
CA GLY A 248 -8.52 -0.01 -9.67
C GLY A 248 -8.61 -1.54 -9.59
N ARG A 249 -7.61 -2.28 -10.11
CA ARG A 249 -7.52 -3.76 -10.04
C ARG A 249 -6.10 -4.21 -9.67
N PRO A 250 -5.71 -4.14 -8.38
CA PRO A 250 -4.37 -4.49 -7.92
C PRO A 250 -3.95 -5.93 -8.28
N GLU A 251 -4.87 -6.89 -8.26
CA GLU A 251 -4.58 -8.31 -8.51
C GLU A 251 -4.15 -8.54 -9.97
N SER A 252 -4.81 -7.86 -10.90
CA SER A 252 -4.46 -7.90 -12.33
C SER A 252 -3.10 -7.26 -12.56
N PHE A 253 -2.81 -6.16 -11.86
CA PHE A 253 -1.52 -5.48 -11.96
C PHE A 253 -0.38 -6.33 -11.41
N VAL A 254 -0.57 -6.98 -10.26
CA VAL A 254 0.41 -7.93 -9.70
C VAL A 254 0.65 -9.11 -10.64
N LYS A 255 -0.40 -9.68 -11.23
CA LYS A 255 -0.26 -10.77 -12.20
C LYS A 255 0.56 -10.36 -13.43
N TRP A 256 0.35 -9.13 -13.92
CA TRP A 256 1.13 -8.58 -15.02
C TRP A 256 2.59 -8.34 -14.62
N LEU A 257 2.85 -7.77 -13.44
CA LEU A 257 4.21 -7.60 -12.91
C LEU A 257 4.96 -8.93 -12.75
N GLN A 258 4.26 -9.99 -12.33
CA GLN A 258 4.83 -11.33 -12.26
C GLN A 258 5.24 -11.83 -13.65
N GLY A 259 4.39 -11.62 -14.67
CA GLY A 259 4.73 -11.95 -16.05
C GLY A 259 5.96 -11.23 -16.59
N ILE A 260 6.18 -9.96 -16.21
CA ILE A 260 7.41 -9.24 -16.57
C ILE A 260 8.64 -9.90 -15.94
N LYS A 261 8.56 -10.25 -14.65
CA LYS A 261 9.67 -10.90 -13.95
C LYS A 261 10.00 -12.27 -14.53
N ASP A 262 8.99 -13.04 -14.90
CA ASP A 262 9.17 -14.35 -15.52
C ASP A 262 9.85 -14.22 -16.89
N ALA A 263 9.50 -13.20 -17.67
CA ALA A 263 10.16 -12.90 -18.95
C ALA A 263 11.64 -12.52 -18.74
N GLN A 264 11.95 -11.66 -17.78
CA GLN A 264 13.33 -11.29 -17.44
C GLN A 264 14.19 -12.50 -17.07
N LYS A 265 13.66 -13.42 -16.25
CA LYS A 265 14.34 -14.66 -15.90
C LYS A 265 14.62 -15.52 -17.14
N SER A 266 13.65 -15.63 -18.05
CA SER A 266 13.84 -16.40 -19.28
C SER A 266 14.89 -15.79 -20.22
N ASP A 267 14.99 -14.46 -20.28
CA ASP A 267 16.00 -13.77 -21.08
C ASP A 267 17.40 -13.95 -20.47
N GLU A 268 17.52 -13.93 -19.15
CA GLU A 268 18.77 -14.23 -18.43
C GLU A 268 19.21 -15.70 -18.63
N GLU A 269 18.29 -16.66 -18.57
CA GLU A 269 18.56 -18.08 -18.85
C GLU A 269 18.99 -18.30 -20.32
N ALA A 270 18.34 -17.62 -21.27
CA ALA A 270 18.69 -17.69 -22.68
C ALA A 270 20.06 -17.05 -23.00
N ALA A 271 20.40 -15.94 -22.31
CA ALA A 271 21.70 -15.30 -22.41
C ALA A 271 22.82 -16.05 -21.67
N GLY A 272 22.46 -16.81 -20.62
CA GLY A 272 23.34 -17.52 -19.70
C GLY A 272 23.71 -18.96 -20.08
N GLY A 273 23.37 -19.43 -21.29
CA GLY A 273 23.69 -20.77 -21.81
C GLY A 273 25.19 -21.11 -21.99
N GLY A 274 26.09 -20.38 -21.34
CA GLY A 274 27.53 -20.62 -21.33
C GLY A 274 28.20 -20.08 -20.08
N GLY A 275 28.00 -20.72 -18.92
CA GLY A 275 28.79 -20.45 -17.72
C GLY A 275 28.07 -20.82 -16.43
N GLU A 276 28.50 -21.91 -15.80
CA GLU A 276 28.01 -22.39 -14.51
C GLU A 276 28.13 -21.35 -13.39
N GLY A 277 27.07 -21.29 -12.57
CA GLY A 277 27.14 -20.90 -11.15
C GLY A 277 26.61 -19.51 -10.82
N THR A 278 25.39 -19.42 -10.28
CA THR A 278 25.15 -19.15 -8.84
C THR A 278 23.67 -18.91 -8.52
N CYS A 279 23.32 -19.32 -7.28
CA CYS A 279 22.21 -18.88 -6.43
C CYS A 279 20.77 -19.11 -6.91
N GLU A 280 20.25 -20.29 -6.54
CA GLU A 280 18.85 -20.42 -6.15
C GLU A 280 18.52 -19.42 -5.02
N VAL A 281 17.41 -18.70 -5.17
CA VAL A 281 16.76 -17.97 -4.07
C VAL A 281 15.26 -18.32 -4.11
N PRO A 282 14.64 -18.70 -2.98
CA PRO A 282 13.22 -19.01 -2.88
C PRO A 282 12.29 -17.80 -3.12
#